data_AF-A0A0A9XB72-F1
#
_entry.id   AF-A0A0A9XB72-F1
#
_cell.length_a   1.000
_cell.length_b   1.000
_cell.length_c   1.000
_cell.angle_alpha   90.00
_cell.angle_beta   90.00
_cell.angle_gamma   90.00
#
_symmetry.space_group_name_H-M   'P 1'
#
loop_
_entity.id
_entity.type
_entity.pdbx_description
1 polymer ?
#
loop_
_entity_poly.entity_id
_entity_poly.type
_entity_poly.pdbx_seq_one_letter_code
_entity_poly.pdbx_strand_id
1 'polypeptide(L)'
;KHIEREGREKRLTATYSVLVQEWLRKVDKVENSQKRKARDSKNREFFEKVFPRLRKMREDRERFNRVGARVKSEADLEEIMDGLQEQEMEDKKMRSYAVVPPLLLDAKQRSIFYINNNGRIDDFPAEYKERHLLNVWTQAEKDIFKEKFLQHPKNFGVIASYLEKKSVSDCVQYYYLSKKTENYKRLLRKSRVRSRS
;
A
#
# COMPACT_ATOMS: atom_id res chain seq x y z
N LYS A 1 -5.93 0.89 -31.14
CA LYS A 1 -5.40 0.89 -29.75
C LYS A 1 -4.37 1.99 -29.49
N HIS A 2 -3.18 2.01 -30.11
CA HIS A 2 -2.18 3.09 -29.88
C HIS A 2 -2.65 4.46 -30.41
N ILE A 3 -3.19 4.48 -31.64
CA ILE A 3 -3.69 5.68 -32.33
C ILE A 3 -4.85 6.34 -31.57
N GLU A 4 -5.77 5.55 -31.00
CA GLU A 4 -6.89 6.06 -30.20
C GLU A 4 -6.43 6.67 -28.87
N ARG A 5 -5.38 6.09 -28.26
CA ARG A 5 -4.76 6.61 -27.03
C ARG A 5 -4.11 7.97 -27.32
N GLU A 6 -3.28 8.05 -28.35
CA GLU A 6 -2.65 9.31 -28.76
C GLU A 6 -3.69 10.38 -29.12
N GLY A 7 -4.76 10.02 -29.83
CA GLY A 7 -5.83 10.94 -30.17
C GLY A 7 -6.61 11.44 -28.95
N ARG A 8 -6.72 10.63 -27.89
CA ARG A 8 -7.32 11.03 -26.61
C ARG A 8 -6.38 11.93 -25.81
N GLU A 9 -5.10 11.58 -25.72
CA GLU A 9 -4.09 12.40 -25.02
C GLU A 9 -3.98 13.78 -25.64
N LYS A 10 -3.87 13.87 -26.98
CA LYS A 10 -3.85 15.15 -27.70
C LYS A 10 -5.08 16.01 -27.38
N ARG A 11 -6.27 15.40 -27.33
CA ARG A 11 -7.52 16.11 -26.95
C ARG A 11 -7.48 16.58 -25.50
N LEU A 12 -7.06 15.73 -24.56
CA LEU A 12 -6.98 16.10 -23.14
C LEU A 12 -5.98 17.23 -22.91
N THR A 13 -4.80 17.17 -23.52
CA THR A 13 -3.78 18.22 -23.44
C THR A 13 -4.31 19.53 -24.00
N ALA A 14 -4.93 19.51 -25.20
CA ALA A 14 -5.49 20.70 -25.80
C ALA A 14 -6.60 21.33 -24.94
N THR A 15 -7.54 20.51 -24.43
CA THR A 15 -8.60 20.97 -23.53
C THR A 15 -8.04 21.53 -22.23
N TYR A 16 -7.06 20.85 -21.62
CA TYR A 16 -6.40 21.33 -20.41
C TYR A 16 -5.75 22.69 -20.62
N SER A 17 -5.02 22.88 -21.73
CA SER A 17 -4.40 24.17 -22.06
C SER A 17 -5.43 25.29 -22.12
N VAL A 18 -6.60 25.06 -22.75
CA VAL A 18 -7.68 26.05 -22.80
C VAL A 18 -8.25 26.35 -21.41
N LEU A 19 -8.59 25.31 -20.65
CA LEU A 19 -9.19 25.46 -19.32
C LEU A 19 -8.24 26.14 -18.33
N VAL A 20 -6.95 25.84 -18.38
CA VAL A 20 -5.93 26.51 -17.54
C VAL A 20 -5.86 27.99 -17.87
N GLN A 21 -5.86 28.37 -19.15
CA GLN A 21 -5.84 29.78 -19.53
C GLN A 21 -7.08 30.52 -19.00
N GLU A 22 -8.27 29.91 -19.08
CA GLU A 22 -9.48 30.49 -18.52
C GLU A 22 -9.41 30.62 -16.99
N TRP A 23 -8.92 29.57 -16.32
CA TRP A 23 -8.74 29.57 -14.88
C TRP A 23 -7.74 30.65 -14.44
N LEU A 24 -6.58 30.77 -15.11
CA LEU A 24 -5.58 31.79 -14.83
C LEU A 24 -6.16 33.20 -14.97
N ARG A 25 -6.97 33.47 -16.01
CA ARG A 25 -7.67 34.76 -16.15
C ARG A 25 -8.64 35.03 -15.00
N LYS A 26 -9.37 34.00 -14.53
CA LYS A 26 -10.28 34.12 -13.38
C LYS A 26 -9.50 34.40 -12.09
N VAL A 27 -8.39 33.69 -11.86
CA VAL A 27 -7.50 33.90 -10.71
C VAL A 27 -6.96 35.32 -10.74
N ASP A 28 -6.39 35.76 -11.86
CA ASP A 28 -5.83 37.10 -12.01
C ASP A 28 -6.88 38.19 -11.71
N LYS A 29 -8.10 38.04 -12.24
CA LYS A 29 -9.21 38.96 -11.95
C LYS A 29 -9.56 39.01 -10.46
N VAL A 30 -9.53 37.87 -9.76
CA VAL A 30 -9.84 37.79 -8.33
C VAL A 30 -8.71 38.37 -7.49
N GLU A 31 -7.46 38.04 -7.81
CA GLU A 31 -6.27 38.53 -7.11
C GLU A 31 -6.08 40.04 -7.32
N ASN A 32 -6.37 40.54 -8.52
CA ASN A 32 -6.27 41.96 -8.83
C ASN A 32 -7.50 42.79 -8.43
N SER A 33 -8.55 42.17 -7.90
CA SER A 33 -9.72 42.89 -7.40
C SER A 33 -9.34 43.85 -6.28
N GLN A 34 -9.84 45.10 -6.35
CA GLN A 34 -9.64 46.11 -5.30
C GLN A 34 -10.02 45.59 -3.91
N LYS A 35 -11.11 44.82 -3.80
CA LYS A 35 -11.56 44.20 -2.54
C LYS A 35 -10.52 43.23 -1.98
N ARG A 36 -9.93 42.38 -2.85
CA ARG A 36 -8.91 41.40 -2.46
C ARG A 36 -7.62 42.11 -2.07
N LYS A 37 -7.14 43.06 -2.89
CA LYS A 37 -5.94 43.86 -2.59
C LYS A 37 -6.05 44.61 -1.26
N ALA A 38 -7.19 45.26 -1.01
CA ALA A 38 -7.43 45.97 0.24
C ALA A 38 -7.41 45.03 1.45
N ARG A 39 -8.03 43.85 1.35
CA ARG A 39 -8.00 42.84 2.42
C ARG A 39 -6.58 42.33 2.66
N ASP A 40 -5.85 41.99 1.60
CA ASP A 40 -4.52 41.43 1.71
C ASP A 40 -3.52 42.47 2.25
N SER A 41 -3.70 43.76 1.94
CA SER A 41 -2.94 44.87 2.56
C SER A 41 -3.20 44.96 4.07
N LYS A 42 -4.48 44.97 4.49
CA LYS A 42 -4.84 44.99 5.92
C LYS A 42 -4.31 43.77 6.67
N ASN A 43 -4.44 42.59 6.07
CA ASN A 43 -3.91 41.35 6.65
C ASN A 43 -2.39 41.43 6.79
N ARG A 44 -1.69 41.94 5.78
CA ARG A 44 -0.24 42.13 5.83
C ARG A 44 0.17 43.05 6.98
N GLU A 45 -0.43 44.22 7.08
CA GLU A 45 -0.15 45.18 8.16
C GLU A 45 -0.39 44.55 9.55
N PHE A 46 -1.47 43.78 9.69
CA PHE A 46 -1.77 43.06 10.92
C PHE A 46 -0.70 42.00 11.25
N PHE A 47 -0.34 41.14 10.30
CA PHE A 47 0.67 40.10 10.52
C PHE A 47 2.07 40.66 10.76
N GLU A 48 2.45 41.74 10.07
CA GLU A 48 3.74 42.41 10.29
C GLU A 48 3.81 43.09 11.67
N LYS A 49 2.67 43.57 12.19
CA LYS A 49 2.58 44.11 13.56
C LYS A 49 2.71 43.01 14.62
N VAL A 50 2.07 41.86 14.40
CA VAL A 50 2.08 40.73 15.35
C VAL A 50 3.39 39.94 15.28
N PHE A 51 4.00 39.84 14.09
CA PHE A 51 5.21 39.08 13.83
C PHE A 51 6.29 39.98 13.21
N PRO A 52 7.07 40.72 14.03
CA PRO A 52 8.11 41.63 13.54
C PRO A 52 9.15 40.97 12.62
N ARG A 53 9.40 39.67 12.79
CA ARG A 53 10.31 38.88 11.92
C ARG A 53 9.84 38.85 10.46
N LEU A 54 8.52 38.83 10.20
CA LEU A 54 7.98 38.82 8.83
C LEU A 54 8.27 40.14 8.11
N ARG A 55 8.15 41.26 8.82
CA ARG A 55 8.50 42.57 8.31
C ARG A 55 9.98 42.67 7.94
N LYS A 56 10.86 42.22 8.86
CA LYS A 56 12.30 42.21 8.64
C LYS A 56 12.68 41.39 7.38
N MET A 57 12.14 40.18 7.23
CA MET A 57 12.41 39.37 6.03
C MET A 57 11.95 40.03 4.72
N ARG A 58 10.83 40.77 4.73
CA ARG A 58 10.37 41.53 3.55
C ARG A 58 11.33 42.67 3.22
N GLU A 59 11.70 43.46 4.23
CA GLU A 59 12.62 44.60 4.07
C GLU A 59 13.99 44.12 3.58
N ASP A 60 14.51 43.01 4.12
CA ASP A 60 15.76 42.38 3.68
C ASP A 60 15.64 41.86 2.22
N ARG A 61 14.53 41.21 1.86
CA ARG A 61 14.28 40.73 0.48
C ARG A 61 14.13 41.88 -0.52
N GLU A 62 13.44 42.95 -0.16
CA GLU A 62 13.32 44.16 -0.97
C GLU A 62 14.65 44.89 -1.12
N ARG A 63 15.52 44.84 -0.10
CA ARG A 63 16.88 45.35 -0.17
C ARG A 63 17.72 44.53 -1.14
N PHE A 64 17.69 43.20 -1.04
CA PHE A 64 18.41 42.30 -1.97
C PHE A 64 17.99 42.50 -3.43
N ASN A 65 16.69 42.63 -3.71
CA ASN A 65 16.19 42.93 -5.07
C ASN A 65 16.71 44.26 -5.65
N ARG A 66 17.08 45.22 -4.81
CA ARG A 66 17.70 46.50 -5.26
C ARG A 66 19.19 46.35 -5.53
N VAL A 67 19.89 45.42 -4.87
CA VAL A 67 21.31 45.12 -5.08
C VAL A 67 21.54 44.50 -6.46
N GLY A 68 20.66 43.61 -6.91
CA GLY A 68 20.72 43.02 -8.26
C GLY A 68 20.66 44.04 -9.42
N ALA A 69 20.21 45.28 -9.16
CA ALA A 69 20.18 46.36 -10.15
C ALA A 69 21.46 47.22 -10.17
N ARG A 70 22.39 47.05 -9.21
CA ARG A 70 23.65 47.81 -9.11
C ARG A 70 24.78 46.92 -8.56
N VAL A 71 25.35 46.09 -9.42
CA VAL A 71 26.59 45.36 -9.13
C VAL A 71 27.78 46.31 -9.27
N LYS A 72 28.55 46.53 -8.19
CA LYS A 72 29.71 47.44 -8.21
C LYS A 72 31.03 46.77 -7.80
N SER A 73 30.97 45.57 -7.23
CA SER A 73 32.13 44.81 -6.75
C SER A 73 31.94 43.29 -6.93
N GLU A 74 33.04 42.55 -6.81
CA GLU A 74 33.05 41.08 -6.82
C GLU A 74 32.26 40.48 -5.64
N ALA A 75 32.29 41.13 -4.49
CA ALA A 75 31.49 40.74 -3.32
C ALA A 75 29.97 40.89 -3.58
N ASP A 76 29.55 41.91 -4.34
CA ASP A 76 28.13 42.06 -4.72
C ASP A 76 27.68 40.91 -5.65
N LEU A 77 28.58 40.37 -6.48
CA LEU A 77 28.30 39.23 -7.35
C LEU A 77 28.17 37.94 -6.55
N GLU A 78 29.06 37.71 -5.59
CA GLU A 78 29.01 36.54 -4.69
C GLU A 78 27.72 36.53 -3.86
N GLU A 79 27.31 37.68 -3.30
CA GLU A 79 26.04 37.80 -2.55
C GLU A 79 24.81 37.46 -3.41
N ILE A 80 24.82 37.88 -4.69
CA ILE A 80 23.75 37.54 -5.64
C ILE A 80 23.73 36.03 -5.94
N MET A 81 24.90 35.42 -6.13
CA MET A 81 25.02 33.98 -6.41
C MET A 81 24.53 33.14 -5.23
N ASP A 82 24.94 33.47 -4.01
CA ASP A 82 24.51 32.79 -2.79
C ASP A 82 23.00 32.93 -2.57
N GLY A 83 22.45 34.14 -2.76
CA GLY A 83 21.01 34.37 -2.64
C GLY A 83 20.17 33.62 -3.69
N LEU A 84 20.67 33.47 -4.92
CA LEU A 84 20.02 32.65 -5.96
C LEU A 84 20.05 31.17 -5.61
N GLN A 85 21.17 30.68 -5.10
CA GLN A 85 21.31 29.29 -4.65
C GLN A 85 20.41 28.98 -3.45
N GLU A 86 20.33 29.89 -2.48
CA GLU A 86 19.44 29.77 -1.32
C GLU A 86 17.97 29.77 -1.76
N GLN A 87 17.58 30.65 -2.68
CA GLN A 87 16.22 30.68 -3.24
C GLN A 87 15.87 29.37 -3.96
N GLU A 88 16.79 28.82 -4.76
CA GLU A 88 16.57 27.53 -5.44
C GLU A 88 16.42 26.37 -4.44
N MET A 89 17.22 26.38 -3.38
CA MET A 89 17.16 25.38 -2.31
C MET A 89 15.85 25.48 -1.52
N GLU A 90 15.40 26.68 -1.20
CA GLU A 90 14.09 26.93 -0.58
C GLU A 90 12.95 26.45 -1.49
N ASP A 91 12.99 26.74 -2.78
CA ASP A 91 11.97 26.29 -3.74
C ASP A 91 11.91 24.76 -3.85
N LYS A 92 13.07 24.08 -3.87
CA LYS A 92 13.15 22.60 -3.83
C LYS A 92 12.52 22.06 -2.56
N LYS A 93 12.84 22.66 -1.41
CA LYS A 93 12.25 22.30 -0.11
C LYS A 93 10.73 22.54 -0.12
N MET A 94 10.28 23.66 -0.64
CA MET A 94 8.86 24.01 -0.74
C MET A 94 8.08 23.05 -1.63
N ARG A 95 8.66 22.64 -2.76
CA ARG A 95 8.08 21.63 -3.65
C ARG A 95 8.00 20.24 -3.02
N SER A 96 8.86 19.93 -2.05
CA SER A 96 8.83 18.66 -1.31
C SER A 96 7.71 18.57 -0.26
N TYR A 97 7.13 19.69 0.17
CA TYR A 97 6.07 19.70 1.18
C TYR A 97 4.71 19.20 0.67
N ALA A 98 4.50 19.20 -0.64
CA ALA A 98 3.28 18.69 -1.25
C ALA A 98 3.60 17.43 -2.05
N VAL A 99 3.00 16.30 -1.66
CA VAL A 99 2.99 15.10 -2.49
C VAL A 99 2.09 15.38 -3.68
N VAL A 100 2.66 15.53 -4.87
CA VAL A 100 1.89 15.56 -6.11
C VAL A 100 1.41 14.14 -6.38
N PRO A 101 0.10 13.84 -6.30
CA PRO A 101 -0.38 12.49 -6.55
C PRO A 101 -0.03 12.09 -7.98
N PRO A 102 0.42 10.83 -8.21
CA PRO A 102 0.66 10.35 -9.56
C PRO A 102 -0.65 10.47 -10.34
N LEU A 103 -0.53 10.82 -11.62
CA LEU A 103 -1.68 10.92 -12.52
C LEU A 103 -2.45 9.60 -12.47
N LEU A 104 -3.71 9.66 -12.03
CA LEU A 104 -4.55 8.47 -11.97
C LEU A 104 -4.69 7.91 -13.39
N LEU A 105 -4.40 6.62 -13.52
CA LEU A 105 -4.64 5.88 -14.75
C LEU A 105 -6.12 6.05 -15.18
N ASP A 106 -6.39 5.97 -16.48
CA ASP A 106 -7.78 6.11 -16.93
C ASP A 106 -8.67 4.96 -16.43
N ALA A 107 -9.99 5.12 -16.53
CA ALA A 107 -10.93 4.11 -16.02
C ALA A 107 -10.72 2.72 -16.65
N LYS A 108 -10.30 2.67 -17.92
CA LYS A 108 -10.05 1.42 -18.64
C LYS A 108 -8.76 0.75 -18.16
N GLN A 109 -7.70 1.50 -17.95
CA GLN A 109 -6.45 1.00 -17.38
C GLN A 109 -6.63 0.55 -15.93
N ARG A 110 -7.41 1.29 -15.14
CA ARG A 110 -7.77 0.89 -13.76
C ARG A 110 -8.63 -0.38 -13.71
N SER A 111 -9.41 -0.66 -14.75
CA SER A 111 -10.18 -1.92 -14.85
C SER A 111 -9.36 -3.14 -15.24
N ILE A 112 -8.11 -2.96 -15.69
CA ILE A 112 -7.22 -4.09 -15.98
C ILE A 112 -6.63 -4.55 -14.65
N PHE A 113 -7.16 -5.66 -14.12
CA PHE A 113 -6.55 -6.38 -13.02
C PHE A 113 -5.94 -7.69 -13.52
N TYR A 114 -4.90 -8.14 -12.84
CA TYR A 114 -4.33 -9.46 -13.07
C TYR A 114 -4.83 -10.40 -11.98
N ILE A 115 -5.21 -11.61 -12.36
CA ILE A 115 -5.46 -12.67 -11.39
C ILE A 115 -4.10 -13.07 -10.83
N ASN A 116 -3.80 -12.63 -9.61
CA ASN A 116 -2.55 -12.97 -8.96
C ASN A 116 -2.67 -14.36 -8.31
N ASN A 117 -2.09 -15.37 -8.96
CA ASN A 117 -2.06 -16.74 -8.47
C ASN A 117 -0.79 -17.05 -7.65
N ASN A 118 -0.14 -16.04 -7.07
CA ASN A 118 1.11 -16.22 -6.31
C ASN A 118 0.95 -16.94 -4.96
N GLY A 119 -0.27 -17.38 -4.61
CA GLY A 119 -0.53 -18.09 -3.36
C GLY A 119 -0.45 -17.20 -2.12
N ARG A 120 -0.65 -15.88 -2.25
CA ARG A 120 -0.74 -14.98 -1.10
C ARG A 120 -1.94 -15.34 -0.23
N ILE A 121 -1.67 -15.61 1.04
CA ILE A 121 -2.67 -15.87 2.07
C ILE A 121 -2.78 -14.62 2.95
N ASP A 122 -3.91 -13.90 2.87
CA ASP A 122 -4.11 -12.67 3.64
C ASP A 122 -4.44 -12.95 5.12
N ASP A 123 -5.17 -14.04 5.41
CA ASP A 123 -5.48 -14.50 6.77
C ASP A 123 -5.22 -16.01 6.90
N PHE A 124 -4.00 -16.35 7.31
CA PHE A 124 -3.60 -17.74 7.49
C PHE A 124 -4.42 -18.48 8.57
N PRO A 125 -4.65 -17.91 9.76
CA PRO A 125 -5.51 -18.54 10.76
C PRO A 125 -6.92 -18.89 10.26
N ALA A 126 -7.56 -18.01 9.47
CA ALA A 126 -8.88 -18.27 8.92
C ALA A 126 -8.86 -19.42 7.91
N GLU A 127 -7.94 -19.37 6.92
CA GLU A 127 -7.83 -20.42 5.90
C GLU A 127 -7.49 -21.78 6.52
N TYR A 128 -6.59 -21.79 7.51
CA TYR A 128 -6.23 -23.02 8.22
C TYR A 128 -7.44 -23.63 8.96
N LYS A 129 -8.29 -22.81 9.59
CA LYS A 129 -9.52 -23.26 10.25
C LYS A 129 -10.53 -23.83 9.25
N GLU A 130 -10.69 -23.19 8.10
CA GLU A 130 -11.60 -23.64 7.05
C GLU A 130 -11.23 -25.03 6.53
N ARG A 131 -9.93 -25.32 6.37
CA ARG A 131 -9.47 -26.66 5.98
C ARG A 131 -9.88 -27.77 6.96
N HIS A 132 -9.97 -27.46 8.26
CA HIS A 132 -10.49 -28.44 9.24
C HIS A 132 -11.98 -28.73 9.07
N LEU A 133 -12.75 -27.77 8.54
CA LEU A 133 -14.19 -27.93 8.28
C LEU A 133 -14.46 -28.76 7.02
N LEU A 134 -13.54 -28.77 6.06
CA LEU A 134 -13.66 -29.58 4.84
C LEU A 134 -13.36 -31.06 5.09
N ASN A 135 -12.48 -31.38 6.04
CA ASN A 135 -12.01 -32.75 6.31
C ASN A 135 -12.50 -33.29 7.67
N VAL A 136 -13.82 -33.31 7.87
CA VAL A 136 -14.42 -33.81 9.11
C VAL A 136 -14.34 -35.34 9.19
N TRP A 137 -13.93 -35.86 10.36
CA TRP A 137 -13.91 -37.30 10.65
C TRP A 137 -15.18 -37.72 11.38
N THR A 138 -15.98 -38.57 10.74
CA THR A 138 -17.16 -39.19 11.34
C THR A 138 -16.74 -40.28 12.33
N GLN A 139 -17.63 -40.66 13.25
CA GLN A 139 -17.32 -41.69 14.24
C GLN A 139 -17.01 -43.05 13.58
N ALA A 140 -17.78 -43.42 12.55
CA ALA A 140 -17.54 -44.64 11.77
C ALA A 140 -16.15 -44.68 11.13
N GLU A 141 -15.70 -43.57 10.51
CA GLU A 141 -14.35 -43.49 9.93
C GLU A 141 -13.25 -43.60 11.00
N LYS A 142 -13.46 -43.03 12.18
CA LYS A 142 -12.51 -43.13 13.30
C LYS A 142 -12.39 -44.57 13.80
N ASP A 143 -13.51 -45.29 13.88
CA ASP A 143 -13.55 -46.68 14.32
C ASP A 143 -12.86 -47.60 13.29
N ILE A 144 -13.15 -47.41 12.00
CA ILE A 144 -12.45 -48.09 10.89
C ILE A 144 -10.94 -47.82 10.97
N PHE A 145 -10.55 -46.55 11.11
CA PHE A 145 -9.15 -46.17 11.23
C PHE A 145 -8.46 -46.89 12.40
N LYS A 146 -9.11 -46.89 13.57
CA LYS A 146 -8.58 -47.52 14.78
C LYS A 146 -8.44 -49.03 14.61
N GLU A 147 -9.44 -49.70 14.06
CA GLU A 147 -9.40 -51.14 13.79
C GLU A 147 -8.27 -51.49 12.81
N LYS A 148 -8.22 -50.83 11.65
CA LYS A 148 -7.21 -51.08 10.62
C LYS A 148 -5.81 -50.70 11.05
N PHE A 149 -5.66 -49.68 11.90
CA PHE A 149 -4.35 -49.33 12.47
C PHE A 149 -3.80 -50.42 13.41
N LEU A 150 -4.67 -51.13 14.14
CA LEU A 150 -4.24 -52.25 14.99
C LEU A 150 -3.79 -53.46 14.16
N GLN A 151 -4.43 -53.69 13.01
CA GLN A 151 -4.07 -54.76 12.08
C GLN A 151 -2.79 -54.41 11.29
N HIS A 152 -2.68 -53.18 10.79
CA HIS A 152 -1.59 -52.71 9.94
C HIS A 152 -0.92 -51.45 10.53
N PRO A 153 -0.10 -51.59 11.57
CA PRO A 153 0.47 -50.44 12.29
C PRO A 153 1.31 -49.57 11.36
N LYS A 154 0.92 -48.29 11.24
CA LYS A 154 1.57 -47.25 10.40
C LYS A 154 1.58 -47.52 8.89
N ASN A 155 0.83 -48.51 8.39
CA ASN A 155 0.62 -48.66 6.96
C ASN A 155 -0.58 -47.81 6.51
N PHE A 156 -0.35 -46.51 6.37
CA PHE A 156 -1.42 -45.55 6.05
C PHE A 156 -1.98 -45.71 4.63
N GLY A 157 -1.23 -46.32 3.71
CA GLY A 157 -1.73 -46.63 2.37
C GLY A 157 -2.87 -47.65 2.42
N VAL A 158 -2.67 -48.74 3.16
CA VAL A 158 -3.70 -49.77 3.36
C VAL A 158 -4.86 -49.24 4.20
N ILE A 159 -4.61 -48.42 5.23
CA ILE A 159 -5.69 -47.86 6.05
C ILE A 159 -6.58 -46.92 5.20
N ALA A 160 -5.97 -46.07 4.36
CA ALA A 160 -6.70 -45.15 3.50
C ALA A 160 -7.57 -45.88 2.46
N SER A 161 -7.19 -47.06 1.98
CA SER A 161 -8.03 -47.81 1.02
C SER A 161 -9.37 -48.27 1.62
N TYR A 162 -9.52 -48.29 2.95
CA TYR A 162 -10.79 -48.58 3.63
C TYR A 162 -11.62 -47.31 3.95
N LEU A 163 -11.12 -46.12 3.59
CA LEU A 163 -11.75 -44.84 3.88
C LEU A 163 -11.94 -44.06 2.58
N GLU A 164 -13.11 -44.21 1.95
CA GLU A 164 -13.40 -43.66 0.62
C GLU A 164 -13.16 -42.14 0.49
N LYS A 165 -13.39 -41.39 1.58
CA LYS A 165 -13.29 -39.93 1.61
C LYS A 165 -12.02 -39.42 2.30
N LYS A 166 -11.07 -40.28 2.63
CA LYS A 166 -9.83 -39.90 3.33
C LYS A 166 -8.60 -40.36 2.55
N SER A 167 -7.74 -39.41 2.21
CA SER A 167 -6.46 -39.69 1.60
C SER A 167 -5.46 -40.26 2.62
N VAL A 168 -4.32 -40.74 2.12
CA VAL A 168 -3.19 -41.16 2.96
C VAL A 168 -2.69 -40.00 3.83
N SER A 169 -2.66 -38.79 3.27
CA SER A 169 -2.27 -37.57 4.02
C SER A 169 -3.23 -37.32 5.19
N ASP A 170 -4.53 -37.47 4.97
CA ASP A 170 -5.55 -37.32 6.01
C ASP A 170 -5.39 -38.35 7.12
N CYS A 171 -5.10 -39.61 6.76
CA CYS A 171 -4.83 -40.69 7.70
C CYS A 171 -3.59 -40.42 8.57
N VAL A 172 -2.52 -39.90 7.97
CA VAL A 172 -1.32 -39.48 8.70
C VAL A 172 -1.64 -38.32 9.64
N GLN A 173 -2.30 -37.27 9.13
CA GLN A 173 -2.68 -36.11 9.93
C GLN A 173 -3.55 -36.54 11.12
N TYR A 174 -4.57 -37.35 10.88
CA TYR A 174 -5.46 -37.86 11.92
C TYR A 174 -4.70 -38.68 12.97
N TYR A 175 -3.76 -39.54 12.58
CA TYR A 175 -2.89 -40.25 13.52
C TYR A 175 -2.14 -39.29 14.44
N TYR A 176 -1.53 -38.22 13.92
CA TYR A 176 -0.77 -37.30 14.76
C TYR A 176 -1.66 -36.51 15.72
N LEU A 177 -2.88 -36.16 15.31
CA LEU A 177 -3.88 -35.48 16.13
C LEU A 177 -4.44 -36.39 17.24
N SER A 178 -4.65 -37.68 16.96
CA SER A 178 -5.33 -38.61 17.88
C SER A 178 -4.40 -39.59 18.64
N LYS A 179 -3.14 -39.79 18.24
CA LYS A 179 -2.27 -40.83 18.83
C LYS A 179 -2.05 -40.72 20.33
N LYS A 180 -2.14 -39.51 20.88
CA LYS A 180 -2.01 -39.26 22.32
C LYS A 180 -3.33 -39.52 23.06
N THR A 181 -4.46 -39.11 22.50
CA THR A 181 -5.78 -39.28 23.13
C THR A 181 -6.23 -40.75 23.06
N GLU A 182 -6.14 -41.37 21.88
CA GLU A 182 -6.51 -42.78 21.67
C GLU A 182 -5.46 -43.76 22.21
N ASN A 183 -4.24 -43.31 22.47
CA ASN A 183 -3.16 -44.13 23.03
C ASN A 183 -2.86 -45.39 22.20
N TYR A 184 -2.69 -45.26 20.88
CA TYR A 184 -2.48 -46.39 19.96
C TYR A 184 -1.34 -47.33 20.36
N LYS A 185 -0.26 -46.80 20.97
CA LYS A 185 0.85 -47.64 21.49
C LYS A 185 0.38 -48.66 22.52
N ARG A 186 -0.53 -48.25 23.41
CA ARG A 186 -1.10 -49.11 24.46
C ARG A 186 -2.03 -50.15 23.85
N LEU A 187 -2.86 -49.75 22.87
CA LEU A 187 -3.78 -50.66 22.19
C LEU A 187 -3.03 -51.74 21.39
N LEU A 188 -1.97 -51.36 20.67
CA LEU A 188 -1.11 -52.32 19.95
C LEU A 188 -0.46 -53.34 20.90
N ARG A 189 -0.01 -52.91 22.09
CA ARG A 189 0.53 -53.83 23.11
C ARG A 189 -0.52 -54.85 23.56
N LYS A 190 -1.74 -54.40 23.87
CA LYS A 190 -2.84 -55.28 24.28
C LYS A 190 -3.26 -56.27 23.19
N SER A 191 -3.33 -55.80 21.94
CA SER A 191 -3.68 -56.64 20.79
C SER A 191 -2.66 -57.76 20.55
N ARG A 192 -1.35 -57.46 20.65
CA ARG A 192 -0.29 -58.47 20.48
C ARG A 192 -0.26 -59.54 21.57
N VAL A 193 -0.61 -59.19 22.81
CA VAL A 193 -0.70 -60.16 23.91
C VAL A 193 -1.82 -61.17 23.65
N ARG A 194 -2.97 -60.70 23.17
CA ARG A 194 -4.16 -61.54 22.91
C ARG A 194 -4.01 -62.50 21.72
N SER A 195 -3.10 -62.21 20.79
CA SER A 195 -2.79 -63.09 19.64
C SER A 195 -1.78 -64.20 19.99
N ARG A 196 -1.17 -64.14 21.18
CA ARG A 196 -0.14 -65.11 21.64
C ARG A 196 -0.66 -66.06 22.72
N SER A 197 -1.91 -65.90 23.15
CA SER A 197 -2.65 -66.79 24.04
C SER A 197 -3.63 -67.59 23.21
#